data_AF-L9WNS2-F1
#
_entry.id   AF-L9WNS2-F1
#
_cell.length_a   1.000
_cell.length_b   1.000
_cell.length_c   1.000
_cell.angle_alpha   90.00
_cell.angle_beta   90.00
_cell.angle_gamma   90.00
#
_symmetry.space_group_name_H-M   'P 1'
#
loop_
_entity.id
_entity.type
_entity.pdbx_description
1 polymer ?
#
loop_
_entity_poly.entity_id
_entity_poly.type
_entity_poly.pdbx_seq_one_letter_code
_entity_poly.pdbx_strand_id
1 'polypeptide(L)' 'DLVGDIVDDLVSGPPVALKAAKQVIQDGQEASLEAALGMEKQAFAVLATTDDMLEGVTAFRQNREPDFQGE' A
#
# COMPACT_ATOMS: atom_id res chain seq x y z
N ASP A 1 7.15 2.46 22.89
CA ASP A 1 5.84 3.06 23.22
C ASP A 1 4.97 2.83 22.00
N LEU A 2 3.78 2.25 22.14
CA LEU A 2 2.97 1.71 21.02
C LEU A 2 2.85 2.65 19.80
N VAL A 3 2.73 3.95 20.05
CA VAL A 3 2.61 4.97 19.00
C VAL A 3 3.87 5.04 18.14
N GLY A 4 5.05 4.94 18.75
CA GLY A 4 6.33 4.94 18.03
C GLY A 4 6.43 3.76 17.09
N ASP A 5 6.11 2.56 17.58
CA ASP A 5 6.19 1.33 16.78
C ASP A 5 5.26 1.42 15.55
N ILE A 6 4.04 1.94 15.72
CA ILE A 6 3.10 2.15 14.60
C ILE A 6 3.63 3.18 13.59
N VAL A 7 4.24 4.26 14.07
CA VAL A 7 4.81 5.29 13.18
C VAL A 7 5.97 4.71 12.39
N ASP A 8 6.83 3.92 13.02
CA ASP A 8 7.98 3.29 12.36
C ASP A 8 7.52 2.32 11.25
N ASP A 9 6.48 1.52 11.49
CA ASP A 9 5.87 0.64 10.49
C ASP A 9 5.31 1.42 9.28
N LEU A 10 4.69 2.58 9.52
CA LEU A 10 4.12 3.40 8.45
C LEU A 10 5.20 4.14 7.64
N VAL A 11 6.24 4.64 8.32
CA VAL A 11 7.35 5.38 7.68
C VAL A 11 8.23 4.44 6.87
N SER A 12 8.38 3.19 7.30
CA SER A 12 9.14 2.16 6.57
C SER A 12 8.31 1.40 5.53
N GLY A 13 7.01 1.70 5.40
CA GLY A 13 6.12 1.05 4.42
C GLY A 13 6.09 1.75 3.05
N PRO A 14 5.42 1.14 2.05
CA PRO A 14 5.36 1.64 0.67
C PRO A 14 4.45 2.89 0.57
N PRO A 15 4.99 4.10 0.35
CA PRO A 15 4.24 5.34 0.51
C PRO A 15 3.04 5.46 -0.45
N VAL A 16 3.20 5.04 -1.70
CA VAL A 16 2.14 5.10 -2.73
C VAL A 16 1.00 4.14 -2.37
N ALA A 17 1.33 2.93 -1.91
CA ALA A 17 0.34 1.94 -1.52
C ALA A 17 -0.42 2.36 -0.25
N LEU A 18 0.26 2.91 0.76
CA LEU A 18 -0.38 3.43 1.97
C LEU A 18 -1.36 4.56 1.65
N LYS A 19 -0.99 5.47 0.75
CA LYS A 19 -1.87 6.55 0.28
C LYS A 19 -3.09 6.00 -0.46
N ALA A 20 -2.89 5.06 -1.37
CA ALA A 20 -3.97 4.44 -2.13
C ALA A 20 -4.94 3.66 -1.22
N ALA A 21 -4.41 2.87 -0.27
CA ALA A 21 -5.21 2.15 0.71
C ALA A 21 -6.08 3.10 1.54
N LYS A 22 -5.50 4.19 2.05
CA LYS A 22 -6.26 5.20 2.80
C LYS A 22 -7.39 5.81 1.97
N GLN A 23 -7.11 6.17 0.71
CA GLN A 23 -8.12 6.76 -0.18
C GLN A 23 -9.27 5.79 -0.44
N VAL A 24 -8.96 4.54 -0.79
CA VAL A 24 -9.97 3.52 -1.09
C VAL A 24 -10.82 3.19 0.14
N ILE A 25 -10.20 3.08 1.32
CA ILE A 25 -10.93 2.85 2.58
C ILE A 25 -11.86 4.03 2.87
N GLN A 26 -11.42 5.27 2.65
CA GLN A 26 -12.22 6.45 2.93
C GLN A 26 -13.39 6.60 1.96
N ASP A 27 -13.13 6.51 0.65
CA ASP A 27 -14.17 6.68 -0.38
C ASP A 27 -15.12 5.49 -0.45
N GLY A 28 -14.61 4.28 -0.18
CA GLY A 28 -15.39 3.04 -0.20
C GLY A 28 -16.48 2.98 0.87
N GLN A 29 -16.38 3.76 1.96
CA GLN A 29 -17.40 3.82 3.01
C GLN A 29 -18.75 4.37 2.53
N GLU A 30 -18.73 5.24 1.52
CA GLU A 30 -19.93 5.87 0.95
C GLU A 30 -20.39 5.19 -0.34
N ALA A 31 -19.62 4.21 -0.84
CA ALA A 31 -19.85 3.53 -2.10
C ALA A 31 -20.69 2.24 -1.92
N SER A 32 -21.33 1.78 -3.00
CA SER A 32 -21.80 0.40 -3.05
C SER A 32 -20.61 -0.56 -3.04
N LEU A 33 -20.83 -1.81 -2.60
CA LEU A 33 -19.79 -2.84 -2.60
C LEU A 33 -19.16 -3.02 -3.99
N GLU A 34 -19.97 -3.04 -5.05
CA GLU A 34 -19.48 -3.17 -6.41
C GLU A 34 -18.57 -2.01 -6.81
N ALA A 35 -18.95 -0.77 -6.46
CA ALA A 35 -18.14 0.40 -6.74
C ALA A 35 -16.83 0.39 -5.93
N ALA A 36 -16.87 0.03 -4.64
CA ALA A 36 -15.69 -0.07 -3.79
C ALA A 36 -14.69 -1.13 -4.31
N LEU A 37 -15.16 -2.31 -4.73
CA LEU A 37 -14.34 -3.33 -5.38
C LEU A 37 -13.72 -2.82 -6.70
N GLY A 38 -14.47 -2.01 -7.44
CA GLY A 38 -13.97 -1.32 -8.63
C GLY A 38 -12.82 -0.35 -8.31
N MET A 39 -12.95 0.44 -7.24
CA MET A 39 -11.91 1.35 -6.76
C MET A 39 -10.65 0.59 -6.32
N GLU A 40 -10.81 -0.46 -5.51
CA GLU A 40 -9.72 -1.34 -5.07
C GLU A 40 -8.95 -1.90 -6.26
N LYS A 41 -9.67 -2.44 -7.25
CA LYS A 41 -9.06 -3.02 -8.46
C LYS A 41 -8.24 -1.99 -9.24
N GLN A 42 -8.75 -0.77 -9.39
CA GLN A 42 -8.03 0.29 -10.10
C GLN A 42 -6.79 0.75 -9.33
N ALA A 43 -6.92 0.98 -8.03
CA ALA A 43 -5.80 1.32 -7.17
C ALA A 43 -4.71 0.24 -7.23
N PHE A 44 -5.08 -1.03 -7.10
CA PHE A 44 -4.14 -2.15 -7.20
C PHE A 44 -3.46 -2.23 -8.57
N ALA A 45 -4.18 -1.97 -9.66
CA ALA A 45 -3.60 -1.96 -11.01
C ALA A 45 -2.49 -0.90 -11.16
N VAL A 46 -2.65 0.27 -10.52
CA VAL A 46 -1.60 1.30 -10.46
C VAL A 46 -0.44 0.86 -9.58
N LEU A 47 -0.71 0.33 -8.38
CA LEU A 47 0.35 -0.15 -7.48
C LEU A 47 1.17 -1.30 -8.08
N ALA A 48 0.55 -2.13 -8.91
CA ALA A 48 1.25 -3.23 -9.59
C ALA A 48 2.34 -2.74 -10.57
N THR A 49 2.37 -1.46 -10.92
CA THR A 49 3.37 -0.88 -11.82
C THR A 49 4.46 -0.08 -11.09
N THR A 50 4.42 0.02 -9.76
CA THR A 50 5.42 0.78 -8.99
C THR A 50 6.67 -0.06 -8.73
N ASP A 51 7.81 0.59 -8.57
CA ASP A 51 9.05 -0.05 -8.19
C ASP A 51 8.97 -0.62 -6.76
N ASP A 52 8.21 0.02 -5.87
CA ASP A 52 7.92 -0.49 -4.53
C ASP A 52 7.24 -1.88 -4.55
N MET A 53 6.39 -2.17 -5.54
CA MET A 53 5.79 -3.51 -5.68
C MET A 53 6.85 -4.54 -6.05
N LEU A 54 7.73 -4.20 -6.99
CA LEU A 54 8.83 -5.07 -7.39
C LEU A 54 9.79 -5.32 -6.23
N GLU A 55 10.13 -4.27 -5.47
CA GLU A 55 11.00 -4.34 -4.31
C GLU A 55 10.38 -5.22 -3.21
N GLY A 56 9.11 -5.01 -2.85
CA GLY A 56 8.44 -5.82 -1.84
C GLY A 56 8.44 -7.32 -2.18
N VAL A 57 8.16 -7.66 -3.44
CA VAL A 57 8.23 -9.05 -3.93
C VAL A 57 9.65 -9.59 -3.90
N THR A 58 10.64 -8.75 -4.24
CA THR A 58 12.06 -9.14 -4.31
C THR A 58 12.64 -9.37 -2.91
N ALA A 59 12.42 -8.44 -1.99
CA ALA A 59 12.81 -8.51 -0.59
C ALA A 59 12.22 -9.76 0.08
N PHE A 60 10.92 -10.03 -0.14
CA PHE A 60 10.26 -11.24 0.33
C PHE A 60 10.94 -12.52 -0.18
N ARG A 61 11.24 -12.60 -1.49
CA ARG A 61 11.94 -13.75 -2.08
C ARG A 61 13.36 -13.93 -1.56
N GLN A 62 14.01 -12.83 -1.15
CA GLN A 62 15.38 -12.82 -0.63
C GLN A 62 15.45 -12.96 0.90
N ASN A 63 14.31 -12.99 1.60
CA ASN A 63 14.22 -13.03 3.05
C ASN A 63 15.02 -11.89 3.73
N ARG A 64 14.82 -10.67 3.22
CA ARG A 64 15.33 -9.41 3.78
C ARG A 64 14.20 -8.40 3.92
N GLU A 65 14.41 -7.37 4.72
CA GLU A 65 13.52 -6.22 4.79
C GLU A 65 13.51 -5.45 3.45
N PRO A 66 12.34 -4.97 3.01
CA PRO A 66 12.22 -4.12 1.83
C PRO A 66 12.67 -2.69 2.09
N ASP A 67 13.13 -2.00 1.04
CA ASP A 67 13.49 -0.58 1.06
C ASP A 67 12.60 0.20 0.08
N PHE A 68 11.48 0.73 0.57
CA PHE A 68 10.50 1.43 -0.26
C PHE A 68 10.87 2.90 -0.48
N GLN A 69 10.75 3.38 -1.72
CA GLN A 69 11.12 4.75 -2.12
C GLN A 69 9.93 5.59 -2.58
N GLY A 70 8.76 4.98 -2.79
CA GLY A 70 7.56 5.69 -3.20
C GLY A 70 7.48 5.99 -4.70
N GLU A 71 8.11 5.16 -5.52
CA GLU A 71 8.15 5.23 -6.99
C GLU A 71 7.55 3.96 -7.60
#